data_AF-A0AA44LEY3-F1
#
_entry.id   AF-A0AA44LEY3-F1
#
_cell.length_a   1.000
_cell.length_b   1.000
_cell.length_c   1.000
_cell.angle_alpha   90.00
_cell.angle_beta   90.00
_cell.angle_gamma   90.00
#
_symmetry.space_group_name_H-M   'P 1'
#
loop_
_entity.id
_entity.type
_entity.pdbx_description
1 polymer ?
#
loop_
_entity_poly.entity_id
_entity_poly.type
_entity_poly.pdbx_seq_one_letter_code
_entity_poly.pdbx_strand_id
1 'polypeptide(L)'
;MELILLLILQQISAAASEQPADSPGNALAWKAQQIIHTQFHLPISASTLAKELHCNADYLGRVFRSAFRLTLTEALHRQRVRAAEKLLISGSLSLTEVAIKCGFNDVGYFRKIFRKHTSLTPAAWKRRYCKEHINSA
;
A
#
# COMPACT_ATOMS: atom_id res chain seq x y z
N MET A 1 -12.95 -31.56 18.08
CA MET A 1 -12.50 -30.20 17.71
C MET A 1 -11.41 -30.22 16.64
N GLU A 2 -10.53 -31.22 16.58
CA GLU A 2 -9.49 -31.33 15.54
C GLU A 2 -10.03 -31.44 14.11
N LEU A 3 -11.18 -32.12 13.91
CA LEU A 3 -11.79 -32.27 12.58
C LEU A 3 -12.20 -30.92 11.96
N ILE A 4 -12.63 -29.97 12.79
CA ILE A 4 -13.03 -28.63 12.33
C ILE A 4 -11.80 -27.82 11.92
N LEU A 5 -10.67 -27.98 12.64
CA LEU A 5 -9.41 -27.31 12.31
C LEU A 5 -8.87 -27.77 10.95
N LEU A 6 -8.94 -29.08 10.68
CA LEU A 6 -8.53 -29.66 9.38
C LEU A 6 -9.41 -29.16 8.22
N LEU A 7 -10.73 -29.06 8.44
CA LEU A 7 -11.66 -28.54 7.42
C LEU A 7 -11.40 -27.06 7.11
N ILE A 8 -11.12 -26.22 8.12
CA ILE A 8 -10.80 -24.80 7.91
C ILE A 8 -9.49 -24.63 7.13
N LEU A 9 -8.45 -25.44 7.43
CA LEU A 9 -7.19 -25.42 6.69
C LEU A 9 -7.39 -25.80 5.21
N GLN A 10 -8.26 -26.77 4.93
CA GLN A 10 -8.57 -27.19 3.57
C GLN A 10 -9.31 -26.08 2.79
N GLN A 11 -10.27 -25.39 3.41
CA GLN A 11 -11.00 -24.27 2.79
C GLN A 11 -10.09 -23.05 2.52
N ILE A 12 -9.12 -22.77 3.39
CA ILE A 12 -8.13 -21.69 3.18
C ILE A 12 -7.21 -22.03 2.00
N SER A 13 -6.79 -23.29 1.85
CA SER A 13 -6.01 -23.72 0.67
C SER A 13 -6.80 -23.64 -0.63
N ALA A 14 -8.09 -23.99 -0.60
CA ALA A 14 -8.97 -23.94 -1.77
C ALA A 14 -9.30 -22.50 -2.21
N ALA A 15 -9.45 -21.58 -1.25
CA ALA A 15 -9.63 -20.15 -1.52
C ALA A 15 -8.32 -19.46 -1.97
N ALA A 16 -7.16 -20.06 -1.72
CA ALA A 16 -5.87 -19.59 -2.20
C ALA A 16 -5.53 -20.10 -3.62
N SER A 17 -6.28 -21.07 -4.16
CA SER A 17 -6.01 -21.72 -5.44
C SER A 17 -6.92 -21.29 -6.60
N GLU A 18 -7.42 -20.05 -6.60
CA GLU A 18 -7.96 -19.38 -7.81
C GLU A 18 -7.12 -18.15 -8.19
N GLN A 19 -5.80 -18.28 -8.12
CA GLN A 19 -4.88 -17.33 -8.75
C GLN A 19 -4.49 -17.90 -10.11
N PRO A 20 -4.69 -17.20 -11.25
CA PRO A 20 -4.10 -17.60 -12.53
C PRO A 20 -2.59 -17.31 -12.46
N ALA A 21 -1.86 -18.11 -11.68
CA ALA A 21 -0.43 -17.98 -11.41
C ALA A 21 0.43 -18.28 -12.65
N ASP A 22 -0.17 -18.85 -13.71
CA ASP A 22 0.60 -19.35 -14.85
C ASP A 22 0.77 -18.33 -15.99
N SER A 23 0.17 -17.14 -15.91
CA SER A 23 0.40 -16.11 -16.94
C SER A 23 1.63 -15.25 -16.60
N PRO A 24 2.56 -15.01 -17.56
CA PRO A 24 3.69 -14.10 -17.36
C PRO A 24 3.28 -12.69 -16.90
N GLY A 25 2.09 -12.23 -17.32
CA GLY A 25 1.52 -10.95 -16.91
C GLY A 25 1.16 -10.89 -15.42
N ASN A 26 0.63 -11.99 -14.85
CA ASN A 26 0.32 -12.04 -13.42
C ASN A 26 1.60 -12.04 -12.58
N ALA A 27 2.63 -12.78 -13.00
CA ALA A 27 3.94 -12.76 -12.34
C ALA A 27 4.56 -11.35 -12.33
N LEU A 28 4.47 -10.60 -13.44
CA LEU A 28 4.90 -9.20 -13.51
C LEU A 28 4.11 -8.29 -12.58
N ALA A 29 2.79 -8.44 -12.54
CA ALA A 29 1.93 -7.67 -11.63
C ALA A 29 2.34 -7.90 -10.17
N TRP A 30 2.56 -9.15 -9.77
CA TRP A 30 2.99 -9.49 -8.41
C TRP A 30 4.37 -8.94 -8.07
N LYS A 31 5.34 -9.01 -9.00
CA LYS A 31 6.66 -8.38 -8.81
C LYS A 31 6.54 -6.87 -8.62
N ALA A 32 5.74 -6.19 -9.43
CA ALA A 32 5.46 -4.77 -9.27
C ALA A 32 4.84 -4.46 -7.89
N GLN A 33 3.89 -5.29 -7.43
CA GLN A 33 3.28 -5.14 -6.11
C GLN A 33 4.30 -5.32 -4.97
N GLN A 34 5.25 -6.24 -5.10
CA GLN A 34 6.32 -6.45 -4.12
C GLN A 34 7.28 -5.25 -4.05
N ILE A 35 7.66 -4.69 -5.20
CA ILE A 35 8.49 -3.49 -5.25
C ILE A 35 7.76 -2.31 -4.62
N ILE A 36 6.47 -2.11 -4.94
CA ILE A 36 5.66 -1.07 -4.27
C ILE A 36 5.64 -1.29 -2.76
N HIS A 37 5.51 -2.53 -2.29
CA HIS A 37 5.44 -2.80 -0.86
C HIS A 37 6.73 -2.46 -0.11
N THR A 38 7.89 -2.75 -0.71
CA THR A 38 9.22 -2.60 -0.09
C THR A 38 9.85 -1.22 -0.35
N GLN A 39 9.57 -0.62 -1.49
CA GLN A 39 10.23 0.59 -1.99
C GLN A 39 9.30 1.80 -2.17
N PHE A 40 8.10 1.81 -1.58
CA PHE A 40 7.15 2.94 -1.71
C PHE A 40 7.75 4.31 -1.33
N HIS A 41 8.74 4.36 -0.45
CA HIS A 41 9.37 5.58 0.04
C HIS A 41 10.34 6.21 -0.98
N LEU A 42 10.73 5.47 -2.02
CA LEU A 42 11.60 5.94 -3.09
C LEU A 42 10.79 6.70 -4.16
N PRO A 43 11.45 7.51 -5.03
CA PRO A 43 10.82 8.17 -6.17
C PRO A 43 10.47 7.17 -7.28
N ILE A 44 9.55 6.25 -7.00
CA ILE A 44 9.05 5.27 -7.94
C ILE A 44 7.88 5.82 -8.75
N SER A 45 7.89 5.49 -10.05
CA SER A 45 6.83 5.81 -11.01
C SER A 45 6.50 4.57 -11.83
N ALA A 46 5.37 4.56 -12.53
CA ALA A 46 5.01 3.45 -13.41
C ALA A 46 6.08 3.18 -14.48
N SER A 47 6.72 4.22 -15.01
CA SER A 47 7.78 4.09 -16.01
C SER A 47 9.09 3.56 -15.40
N THR A 48 9.46 4.00 -14.19
CA THR A 48 10.62 3.45 -13.47
C THR A 48 10.43 1.96 -13.19
N LEU A 49 9.24 1.57 -12.74
CA LEU A 49 8.92 0.19 -12.41
C LEU A 49 8.90 -0.71 -13.64
N ALA A 50 8.38 -0.20 -14.75
CA ALA A 50 8.40 -0.91 -16.04
C ALA A 50 9.83 -1.15 -16.55
N LYS A 51 10.71 -0.16 -16.39
CA LYS A 51 12.13 -0.30 -16.73
C LYS A 51 12.83 -1.37 -15.86
N GLU A 52 12.60 -1.35 -14.55
CA GLU A 52 13.16 -2.33 -13.61
C GLU A 52 12.67 -3.76 -13.90
N LEU A 53 11.41 -3.90 -14.32
CA LEU A 53 10.81 -5.17 -14.70
C LEU A 53 11.01 -5.54 -16.16
N HIS A 54 11.84 -4.79 -16.91
CA HIS A 54 12.15 -5.01 -18.32
C HIS A 54 10.91 -5.18 -19.21
N CYS A 55 9.91 -4.31 -19.04
CA CYS A 55 8.66 -4.37 -19.78
C CYS A 55 8.15 -2.98 -20.20
N ASN A 56 7.13 -2.97 -21.06
CA ASN A 56 6.46 -1.73 -21.46
C ASN A 56 5.53 -1.23 -20.34
N ALA A 57 5.50 0.08 -20.08
CA ALA A 57 4.73 0.68 -19.00
C ALA A 57 3.21 0.50 -19.16
N ASP A 58 2.68 0.58 -20.38
CA ASP A 58 1.26 0.35 -20.65
C ASP A 58 0.89 -1.12 -20.47
N TYR A 59 1.78 -2.03 -20.89
CA TYR A 59 1.62 -3.46 -20.61
C TYR A 59 1.60 -3.73 -19.11
N LEU A 60 2.57 -3.20 -18.36
CA LEU A 60 2.64 -3.34 -16.90
C LEU A 60 1.37 -2.79 -16.23
N GLY A 61 0.92 -1.60 -16.63
CA GLY A 61 -0.30 -1.00 -16.12
C GLY A 61 -1.54 -1.87 -16.39
N ARG A 62 -1.66 -2.45 -17.59
CA ARG A 62 -2.77 -3.36 -17.95
C ARG A 62 -2.77 -4.63 -17.11
N VAL A 63 -1.63 -5.34 -17.03
CA VAL A 63 -1.56 -6.60 -16.27
C VAL A 63 -1.75 -6.35 -14.77
N PHE A 64 -1.20 -5.26 -14.24
CA PHE A 64 -1.37 -4.87 -12.85
C PHE A 64 -2.84 -4.55 -12.52
N ARG A 65 -3.52 -3.78 -13.38
CA ARG A 65 -4.95 -3.49 -13.21
C ARG A 65 -5.82 -4.72 -13.37
N SER A 66 -5.45 -5.66 -14.24
CA SER A 66 -6.14 -6.94 -14.36
C SER A 66 -6.05 -7.74 -13.06
N ALA A 67 -4.85 -7.86 -12.49
CA ALA A 67 -4.57 -8.64 -11.28
C ALA A 67 -5.14 -8.01 -9.99
N PHE A 68 -4.95 -6.71 -9.78
CA PHE A 68 -5.27 -6.04 -8.50
C PHE A 68 -6.48 -5.10 -8.56
N ARG A 69 -7.10 -4.94 -9.72
CA ARG A 69 -8.23 -4.01 -9.97
C ARG A 69 -7.94 -2.56 -9.60
N LEU A 70 -6.65 -2.19 -9.60
CA LEU A 70 -6.15 -0.87 -9.22
C LEU A 70 -5.04 -0.46 -10.18
N THR A 71 -4.79 0.84 -10.30
CA THR A 71 -3.60 1.34 -11.00
C THR A 71 -2.36 1.21 -10.11
N LEU A 72 -1.17 1.19 -10.73
CA LEU A 72 0.12 1.23 -10.02
C LEU A 72 0.21 2.44 -9.08
N THR A 73 -0.22 3.61 -9.56
CA THR A 73 -0.21 4.85 -8.79
C THR A 73 -1.14 4.78 -7.58
N GLU A 74 -2.32 4.18 -7.72
CA GLU A 74 -3.23 3.97 -6.58
C GLU A 74 -2.67 2.99 -5.55
N ALA A 75 -2.06 1.89 -6.02
CA ALA A 75 -1.41 0.93 -5.13
C ALA A 75 -0.26 1.59 -4.36
N LEU A 76 0.55 2.41 -5.03
CA LEU A 76 1.62 3.19 -4.42
C LEU A 76 1.07 4.17 -3.38
N HIS A 77 0.11 5.00 -3.75
CA HIS A 77 -0.51 5.95 -2.81
C HIS A 77 -1.11 5.26 -1.60
N ARG A 78 -1.80 4.14 -1.80
CA ARG A 78 -2.37 3.35 -0.70
C ARG A 78 -1.28 2.86 0.26
N GLN A 79 -0.16 2.35 -0.27
CA GLN A 79 0.96 1.90 0.57
C GLN A 79 1.58 3.07 1.35
N ARG A 80 1.81 4.20 0.68
CA ARG A 80 2.36 5.42 1.32
C ARG A 80 1.44 5.96 2.42
N VAL A 81 0.13 6.00 2.17
CA VAL A 81 -0.86 6.45 3.17
C VAL A 81 -0.88 5.51 4.38
N ARG A 82 -0.88 4.19 4.17
CA ARG A 82 -0.80 3.21 5.27
C ARG A 82 0.44 3.39 6.14
N ALA A 83 1.59 3.70 5.53
CA ALA A 83 2.80 4.02 6.28
C ALA A 83 2.64 5.34 7.06
N ALA A 84 2.06 6.37 6.44
CA ALA A 84 1.83 7.67 7.06
C ALA A 84 0.88 7.58 8.26
N GLU A 85 -0.20 6.78 8.18
CA GLU A 85 -1.13 6.55 9.29
C GLU A 85 -0.40 6.11 10.55
N LYS A 86 0.52 5.14 10.42
CA LYS A 86 1.33 4.62 11.53
C LYS A 86 2.28 5.68 12.10
N LEU A 87 2.98 6.40 11.23
CA LEU A 87 3.93 7.45 11.64
C LEU A 87 3.24 8.66 12.29
N LEU A 88 2.00 8.97 11.89
CA LEU A 88 1.23 10.06 12.52
C LEU A 88 0.77 9.69 13.93
N ILE A 89 0.46 8.42 14.18
CA ILE A 89 0.02 7.91 15.48
C ILE A 89 1.20 7.86 16.46
N SER A 90 2.42 7.52 16.00
CA SER A 90 3.60 7.48 16.88
C SER A 90 4.00 8.84 17.45
N GLY A 91 3.46 9.94 16.92
CA GLY A 91 3.57 11.27 17.52
C GLY A 91 4.91 11.99 17.38
N SER A 92 5.98 11.27 17.06
CA SER A 92 7.39 11.71 17.08
C SER A 92 7.85 12.55 15.89
N LEU A 93 7.07 12.64 14.82
CA LEU A 93 7.45 13.31 13.59
C LEU A 93 6.50 14.47 13.24
N SER A 94 7.06 15.53 12.65
CA SER A 94 6.30 16.59 12.00
C SER A 94 5.61 16.08 10.73
N LEU A 95 4.60 16.81 10.28
CA LEU A 95 3.85 16.43 9.07
C LEU A 95 4.75 16.34 7.82
N THR A 96 5.72 17.25 7.71
CA THR A 96 6.67 17.30 6.59
C THR A 96 7.60 16.08 6.61
N GLU A 97 8.12 15.69 7.77
CA GLU A 97 8.96 14.50 7.91
C GLU A 97 8.20 13.21 7.60
N VAL A 98 6.93 13.12 8.02
CA VAL A 98 6.07 11.98 7.65
C VAL A 98 5.88 11.92 6.14
N ALA A 99 5.60 13.04 5.48
CA ALA A 99 5.42 13.10 4.03
C ALA A 99 6.67 12.59 3.30
N ILE A 100 7.85 13.13 3.66
CA ILE A 100 9.14 12.76 3.07
C ILE A 100 9.46 11.28 3.31
N LYS A 101 9.32 10.78 4.54
CA LYS A 101 9.55 9.35 4.87
C LYS A 101 8.61 8.41 4.13
N CYS A 102 7.41 8.88 3.76
CA CYS A 102 6.46 8.10 2.97
C CYS A 102 6.67 8.27 1.46
N GLY A 103 7.70 8.99 1.00
CA GLY A 103 8.01 9.18 -0.42
C GLY A 103 7.20 10.28 -1.11
N PHE A 104 6.61 11.22 -0.36
CA PHE A 104 5.99 12.42 -0.93
C PHE A 104 6.98 13.60 -0.89
N ASN A 105 7.21 14.20 -2.05
CA ASN A 105 8.07 15.40 -2.17
C ASN A 105 7.29 16.71 -1.96
N ASP A 106 5.96 16.65 -1.96
CA ASP A 106 5.10 17.81 -1.74
C ASP A 106 4.07 17.52 -0.64
N VAL A 107 4.08 18.35 0.39
CA VAL A 107 3.20 18.21 1.57
C VAL A 107 1.74 18.53 1.20
N GLY A 108 1.52 19.44 0.23
CA GLY A 108 0.17 19.77 -0.26
C GLY A 108 -0.50 18.57 -0.93
N TYR A 109 0.25 17.92 -1.83
CA TYR A 109 -0.15 16.71 -2.53
C TYR A 109 -0.35 15.55 -1.56
N PHE A 110 0.57 15.36 -0.61
CA PHE A 110 0.41 14.40 0.47
C PHE A 110 -0.92 14.58 1.22
N ARG A 111 -1.24 15.81 1.66
CA ARG A 111 -2.52 16.10 2.34
C ARG A 111 -3.74 15.76 1.48
N LYS A 112 -3.68 16.03 0.18
CA LYS A 112 -4.76 15.71 -0.78
C LYS A 112 -4.95 14.20 -0.90
N ILE A 113 -3.85 13.46 -1.10
CA ILE A 113 -3.87 11.99 -1.23
C ILE A 113 -4.29 11.32 0.08
N PHE A 114 -3.73 11.74 1.21
CA PHE A 114 -4.09 11.23 2.53
C PHE A 114 -5.59 11.38 2.81
N ARG A 115 -6.15 12.57 2.56
CA ARG A 115 -7.58 12.81 2.73
C ARG A 115 -8.43 12.00 1.76
N LYS A 116 -8.00 11.84 0.50
CA LYS A 116 -8.71 11.01 -0.48
C LYS A 116 -8.83 9.54 0.00
N HIS A 117 -7.81 9.02 0.67
CA HIS A 117 -7.79 7.62 1.13
C HIS A 117 -8.42 7.40 2.51
N THR A 118 -8.35 8.37 3.41
CA THR A 118 -8.77 8.21 4.82
C THR A 118 -10.02 9.01 5.18
N SER A 119 -10.50 9.87 4.29
CA SER A 119 -11.53 10.89 4.53
C SER A 119 -11.18 11.94 5.59
N LEU A 120 -9.98 11.87 6.20
CA LEU A 120 -9.52 12.77 7.25
C LEU A 120 -8.27 13.54 6.81
N THR A 121 -8.05 14.72 7.40
CA THR A 121 -6.74 15.37 7.27
C THR A 121 -5.72 14.64 8.16
N PRO A 122 -4.41 14.69 7.85
CA PRO A 122 -3.38 14.11 8.73
C PRO A 122 -3.45 14.60 10.18
N ALA A 123 -3.77 15.88 10.39
CA ALA A 123 -3.94 16.45 11.72
C ALA A 123 -5.19 15.91 12.45
N ALA A 124 -6.31 15.74 11.72
CA ALA A 124 -7.51 15.11 12.27
C ALA A 124 -7.28 13.63 12.59
N TRP A 125 -6.52 12.91 11.74
CA TRP A 125 -6.10 11.54 11.99
C TRP A 125 -5.27 11.44 13.28
N LYS A 126 -4.20 12.24 13.41
CA LYS A 126 -3.38 12.30 14.63
C LYS A 126 -4.24 12.61 15.86
N ARG A 127 -5.12 13.61 15.81
CA ARG A 127 -5.99 13.95 16.95
C ARG A 127 -6.97 12.83 17.32
N ARG A 128 -7.47 12.07 16.34
CA ARG A 128 -8.43 10.98 16.56
C ARG A 128 -7.77 9.74 17.17
N TYR A 129 -6.55 9.42 16.77
CA TYR A 129 -5.91 8.14 17.10
C TYR A 129 -4.70 8.25 18.04
N CYS A 130 -4.14 9.45 18.28
CA CYS A 130 -3.03 9.65 19.21
C CYS A 130 -3.49 9.96 20.65
N LYS A 131 -4.80 10.06 20.91
CA LYS A 131 -5.34 10.49 22.22
C LYS A 131 -5.35 9.42 23.32
N GLU A 132 -4.83 8.23 23.08
CA GLU A 132 -4.59 7.26 24.17
C GLU A 132 -3.20 7.48 24.75
N HIS A 133 -3.10 8.51 25.59
CA HIS A 133 -2.22 8.60 26.77
C HIS A 133 -2.98 9.54 27.74
N ILE A 134 -4.26 9.24 27.98
CA ILE A 134 -5.02 9.84 29.08
C ILE A 134 -4.43 9.22 30.35
N ASN A 135 -3.70 10.04 31.11
CA ASN A 135 -3.37 9.90 32.52
C ASN A 135 -3.72 8.54 33.14
N SER A 136 -2.71 7.67 33.29
CA SER A 136 -2.72 6.77 34.44
C SER A 136 -2.43 7.65 35.66
N ALA A 137 -3.49 7.91 36.43
CA ALA A 137 -3.43 8.39 37.80
C ALA A 137 -2.74 7.36 38.71
#